data_AF-A0A0J7IEJ5-F1
#
_entry.id   AF-A0A0J7IEJ5-F1
#
_cell.length_a   1.000
_cell.length_b   1.000
_cell.length_c   1.000
_cell.angle_alpha   90.00
_cell.angle_beta   90.00
_cell.angle_gamma   90.00
#
_symmetry.space_group_name_H-M   'P 1'
#
loop_
_entity.id
_entity.type
_entity.pdbx_description
1 polymer ?
#
loop_
_entity_poly.entity_id
_entity_poly.type
_entity_poly.pdbx_seq_one_letter_code
_entity_poly.pdbx_strand_id
1 'polypeptide(L)'
;MISDEEMYDVINYVIKVKTEHIKNIKVITEDINYKANQNDDYFLNSKILKNDFNQKDIKSLRRQYEDSRGFILNPKYIQNLRIVHKDKLLAYKSEGKYFWDEFNKKHGNSSFMFVGKPLFSLDKSKVIISYGHYCGSLCGNGERILLKKINGIWTLERILSGFIS
;
A
#
# COMPACT_ATOMS: atom_id res chain seq x y z
N MET A 1 -0.67 16.91 12.23
CA MET A 1 0.35 15.92 11.79
C MET A 1 -0.21 14.54 12.06
N ILE A 2 0.01 13.57 11.17
CA ILE A 2 -0.40 12.17 11.35
C ILE A 2 0.75 11.48 12.09
N SER A 3 0.47 10.79 13.20
CA SER A 3 1.51 10.07 13.94
C SER A 3 1.85 8.74 13.25
N ASP A 4 3.04 8.20 13.53
CA ASP A 4 3.40 6.86 13.09
C ASP A 4 2.38 5.82 13.58
N GLU A 5 1.92 5.92 14.84
CA GLU A 5 0.92 5.00 15.39
C GLU A 5 -0.39 5.01 14.58
N GLU A 6 -0.90 6.19 14.22
CA GLU A 6 -2.11 6.32 13.39
C GLU A 6 -1.89 5.73 11.99
N MET A 7 -0.72 5.96 11.40
CA MET A 7 -0.38 5.43 10.07
C MET A 7 -0.27 3.90 10.09
N TYR A 8 0.40 3.35 11.09
CA TYR A 8 0.61 1.90 11.20
C TYR A 8 -0.62 1.15 11.69
N ASP A 9 -1.57 1.78 12.36
CA ASP A 9 -2.91 1.22 12.62
C ASP A 9 -3.59 0.82 11.29
N VAL A 10 -3.51 1.68 10.28
CA VAL A 10 -4.06 1.42 8.94
C VAL A 10 -3.24 0.37 8.17
N ILE A 11 -1.91 0.46 8.22
CA ILE A 11 -1.04 -0.50 7.53
C ILE A 11 -1.23 -1.91 8.11
N ASN A 12 -1.31 -2.04 9.43
CA ASN A 12 -1.52 -3.33 10.09
C ASN A 12 -2.92 -3.91 9.80
N TYR A 13 -3.94 -3.05 9.64
CA TYR A 13 -5.24 -3.49 9.14
C TYR A 13 -5.12 -4.18 7.77
N VAL A 14 -4.46 -3.56 6.78
CA VAL A 14 -4.34 -4.17 5.44
C VAL A 14 -3.40 -5.37 5.41
N ILE A 15 -2.37 -5.40 6.26
CA ILE A 15 -1.53 -6.59 6.46
C ILE A 15 -2.38 -7.77 6.95
N LYS A 16 -3.20 -7.55 7.98
CA LYS A 16 -4.07 -8.59 8.54
C LYS A 16 -5.02 -9.12 7.48
N VAL A 17 -5.77 -8.24 6.81
CA VAL A 17 -6.69 -8.61 5.73
C VAL A 17 -5.97 -9.44 4.67
N LYS A 18 -4.76 -9.04 4.26
CA LYS A 18 -4.06 -9.75 3.19
C LYS A 18 -3.51 -11.11 3.60
N THR A 19 -2.92 -11.19 4.78
CA THR A 19 -2.26 -12.40 5.30
C THR A 19 -3.26 -13.48 5.74
N GLU A 20 -4.51 -13.11 6.05
CA GLU A 20 -5.59 -14.07 6.29
C GLU A 20 -6.04 -14.80 5.00
N HIS A 21 -5.96 -14.13 3.85
CA HIS A 21 -6.43 -14.67 2.56
C HIS A 21 -5.33 -15.30 1.71
N ILE A 22 -4.11 -14.78 1.78
CA ILE A 22 -2.99 -15.26 0.97
C ILE A 22 -1.98 -15.97 1.85
N LYS A 23 -1.95 -17.30 1.72
CA LYS A 23 -0.94 -18.11 2.40
C LYS A 23 0.47 -17.71 1.91
N ASN A 24 1.43 -17.70 2.82
CA ASN A 24 2.88 -17.59 2.53
C ASN A 24 3.41 -16.20 2.08
N ILE A 25 2.71 -15.11 2.43
CA ILE A 25 3.33 -13.77 2.41
C ILE A 25 4.33 -13.68 3.56
N LYS A 26 5.61 -13.46 3.24
CA LYS A 26 6.71 -13.34 4.22
C LYS A 26 7.46 -12.01 4.17
N VAL A 27 7.30 -11.29 3.05
CA VAL A 27 8.02 -10.05 2.77
C VAL A 27 7.01 -8.93 2.57
N ILE A 28 7.33 -7.75 3.08
CA ILE A 28 6.61 -6.50 2.79
C ILE A 28 7.57 -5.45 2.25
N THR A 29 7.06 -4.64 1.33
CA THR A 29 7.78 -3.53 0.70
C THR A 29 6.88 -2.30 0.57
N GLU A 30 7.46 -1.13 0.36
CA GLU A 30 6.70 0.06 -0.03
C GLU A 30 6.06 -0.15 -1.41
N ASP A 31 5.02 0.62 -1.73
CA ASP A 31 4.30 0.50 -3.00
C ASP A 31 5.23 0.68 -4.23
N ILE A 32 5.56 -0.45 -4.87
CA ILE A 32 6.35 -0.51 -6.09
C ILE A 32 5.57 -0.02 -7.33
N ASN A 33 4.26 0.15 -7.21
CA ASN A 33 3.38 0.62 -8.26
C ASN A 33 3.07 2.12 -8.16
N TYR A 34 3.61 2.82 -7.15
CA TYR A 34 3.44 4.26 -6.98
C TYR A 34 4.05 5.04 -8.16
N LYS A 35 3.24 5.84 -8.86
CA LYS A 35 3.67 6.63 -10.03
C LYS A 35 3.24 8.10 -9.94
N ALA A 36 3.80 8.84 -8.98
CA ALA A 36 3.50 10.27 -8.76
C ALA A 36 3.51 11.12 -10.05
N ASN A 37 4.50 10.89 -10.92
CA ASN A 37 4.75 11.73 -12.08
C ASN A 37 3.89 11.36 -13.30
N GLN A 38 2.93 10.43 -13.16
CA GLN A 38 2.07 9.94 -14.24
C GLN A 38 0.57 10.24 -14.01
N ASN A 39 0.24 11.30 -13.26
CA ASN A 39 -1.14 11.66 -12.90
C ASN A 39 -1.90 10.53 -12.17
N ASP A 40 -1.18 9.68 -11.43
CA ASP A 40 -1.80 8.59 -10.67
C ASP A 40 -2.63 9.11 -9.48
N ASP A 41 -2.64 10.41 -9.18
CA ASP A 41 -3.57 11.04 -8.23
C ASP A 41 -4.95 11.34 -8.84
N TYR A 42 -5.18 11.04 -10.13
CA TYR A 42 -6.45 11.34 -10.81
C TYR A 42 -7.67 10.69 -10.15
N PHE A 43 -7.49 9.60 -9.38
CA PHE A 43 -8.57 9.01 -8.59
C PHE A 43 -9.21 10.04 -7.65
N LEU A 44 -8.43 10.97 -7.08
CA LEU A 44 -8.90 12.07 -6.21
C LEU A 44 -9.85 13.04 -6.93
N ASN A 45 -9.82 13.09 -8.26
CA ASN A 45 -10.71 13.93 -9.05
C ASN A 45 -12.05 13.23 -9.39
N SER A 46 -12.19 11.93 -9.07
CA SER A 46 -13.41 11.18 -9.33
C SER A 46 -14.61 11.78 -8.59
N LYS A 47 -15.77 11.82 -9.25
CA LYS A 47 -17.02 12.28 -8.64
C LYS A 47 -17.37 11.49 -7.38
N ILE A 48 -17.02 10.20 -7.37
CA ILE A 48 -17.19 9.30 -6.23
C ILE A 48 -16.45 9.85 -5.01
N LEU A 49 -15.17 10.16 -5.12
CA LEU A 49 -14.39 10.64 -3.97
C LEU A 49 -14.76 12.05 -3.53
N LYS A 50 -15.23 12.90 -4.45
CA LYS A 50 -15.73 14.24 -4.10
C LYS A 50 -16.98 14.21 -3.21
N ASN A 51 -17.72 13.10 -3.17
CA ASN A 51 -18.81 12.91 -2.22
C ASN A 51 -18.30 12.46 -0.85
N ASP A 52 -17.12 11.84 -0.81
CA ASP A 52 -16.51 11.33 0.42
C ASP A 52 -15.65 12.36 1.15
N PHE A 53 -15.11 13.34 0.41
CA PHE A 53 -14.13 14.29 0.89
C PHE A 53 -14.50 15.72 0.48
N ASN A 54 -14.38 16.68 1.39
CA ASN A 54 -14.55 18.08 1.04
C ASN A 54 -13.31 18.61 0.28
N GLN A 55 -13.39 19.83 -0.26
CA GLN A 55 -12.29 20.40 -1.05
C GLN A 55 -10.97 20.55 -0.26
N LYS A 56 -11.04 20.81 1.05
CA LYS A 56 -9.85 20.91 1.91
C LYS A 56 -9.19 19.54 2.10
N ASP A 57 -10.00 18.49 2.27
CA ASP A 57 -9.52 17.11 2.31
C ASP A 57 -8.82 16.74 1.00
N ILE A 58 -9.44 16.98 -0.16
CA ILE A 58 -8.84 16.67 -1.46
C ILE A 58 -7.48 17.36 -1.64
N LYS A 59 -7.37 18.64 -1.26
CA LYS A 59 -6.11 19.38 -1.29
C LYS A 59 -5.06 18.78 -0.36
N SER A 60 -5.46 18.32 0.83
CA SER A 60 -4.59 17.65 1.80
C SER A 60 -4.13 16.29 1.30
N LEU A 61 -5.04 15.48 0.76
CA LEU A 61 -4.76 14.16 0.21
C LEU A 61 -3.78 14.22 -0.96
N ARG A 62 -3.91 15.22 -1.85
CA ARG A 62 -2.95 15.43 -2.94
C ARG A 62 -1.54 15.70 -2.43
N ARG A 63 -1.39 16.56 -1.42
CA ARG A 63 -0.09 16.83 -0.79
C ARG A 63 0.49 15.58 -0.13
N GLN A 64 -0.32 14.85 0.64
CA GLN A 64 0.10 13.58 1.25
C GLN A 64 0.54 12.57 0.18
N TYR A 65 -0.15 12.53 -0.95
CA TYR A 65 0.20 11.67 -2.08
C TYR A 65 1.55 12.07 -2.68
N GLU A 66 1.78 13.34 -2.97
CA GLU A 66 3.08 13.85 -3.45
C GLU A 66 4.22 13.49 -2.48
N ASP A 67 3.99 13.66 -1.17
CA ASP A 67 4.92 13.30 -0.09
C ASP A 67 5.14 11.79 0.05
N SER A 68 4.33 10.95 -0.59
CA SER A 68 4.45 9.48 -0.54
C SER A 68 5.66 8.96 -1.30
N ARG A 69 6.29 9.79 -2.15
CA ARG A 69 7.51 9.42 -2.91
C ARG A 69 8.64 8.94 -1.98
N GLY A 70 8.80 9.61 -0.84
CA GLY A 70 9.82 9.32 0.17
C GLY A 70 9.32 8.44 1.31
N PHE A 71 8.15 7.82 1.19
CA PHE A 71 7.65 6.90 2.21
C PHE A 71 8.55 5.68 2.33
N ILE A 72 8.88 5.30 3.58
CA ILE A 72 9.70 4.15 3.95
C ILE A 72 9.03 3.47 5.13
N LEU A 73 8.92 2.14 5.08
CA LEU A 73 8.37 1.35 6.18
C LEU A 73 9.30 1.37 7.40
N ASN A 74 8.70 1.54 8.58
CA ASN A 74 9.37 1.58 9.86
C ASN A 74 9.28 0.19 10.51
N PRO A 75 10.42 -0.50 10.73
CA PRO A 75 10.45 -1.85 11.28
C PRO A 75 9.86 -1.95 12.69
N LYS A 76 9.80 -0.85 13.45
CA LYS A 76 9.21 -0.84 14.80
C LYS A 76 7.74 -1.30 14.82
N TYR A 77 7.00 -1.04 13.74
CA TYR A 77 5.55 -1.21 13.71
C TYR A 77 5.06 -2.41 12.88
N ILE A 78 5.97 -3.12 12.22
CA ILE A 78 5.66 -4.26 11.36
C ILE A 78 6.11 -5.54 12.06
N GLN A 79 5.14 -6.39 12.38
CA GLN A 79 5.40 -7.69 13.02
C GLN A 79 5.25 -8.82 12.01
N ASN A 80 6.03 -9.89 12.19
CA ASN A 80 5.93 -11.15 11.44
C ASN A 80 6.17 -11.09 9.92
N LEU A 81 6.55 -9.93 9.38
CA LEU A 81 6.95 -9.76 7.99
C LEU A 81 8.36 -9.17 7.91
N ARG A 82 9.14 -9.67 6.95
CA ARG A 82 10.46 -9.11 6.65
C ARG A 82 10.28 -7.89 5.75
N ILE A 83 10.75 -6.73 6.19
CA ILE A 83 10.81 -5.55 5.33
C ILE A 83 11.96 -5.72 4.33
N VAL A 84 11.64 -5.60 3.03
CA VAL A 84 12.61 -5.45 1.94
C VAL A 84 12.22 -4.19 1.18
N HIS A 85 12.96 -3.10 1.41
CA HIS A 85 12.64 -1.81 0.80
C HIS A 85 12.63 -1.88 -0.73
N LYS A 86 11.74 -1.11 -1.36
CA LYS A 86 11.43 -1.18 -2.80
C LYS A 86 12.67 -1.20 -3.69
N ASP A 87 13.66 -0.36 -3.42
CA ASP A 87 14.86 -0.25 -4.26
C ASP A 87 15.69 -1.54 -4.23
N LYS A 88 15.80 -2.14 -3.04
CA LYS A 88 16.47 -3.44 -2.86
C LYS A 88 15.70 -4.59 -3.49
N LEU A 89 14.36 -4.53 -3.46
CA LEU A 89 13.52 -5.54 -4.08
C LEU A 89 13.62 -5.48 -5.61
N LEU A 90 13.49 -4.28 -6.19
CA LEU A 90 13.56 -4.05 -7.63
C LEU A 90 14.94 -4.41 -8.21
N ALA A 91 16.01 -4.28 -7.42
CA ALA A 91 17.36 -4.70 -7.81
C ALA A 91 17.52 -6.22 -8.03
N TYR A 92 16.53 -7.06 -7.68
CA TYR A 92 16.55 -8.48 -8.04
C TYR A 92 16.36 -8.72 -9.53
N LYS A 93 15.79 -7.75 -10.24
CA LYS A 93 15.77 -7.72 -11.70
C LYS A 93 17.04 -7.01 -12.19
N SER A 94 18.14 -7.76 -12.30
CA SER A 94 19.40 -7.28 -12.91
C SER A 94 19.65 -7.96 -14.25
N GLU A 95 20.63 -7.48 -15.02
CA GLU A 95 21.02 -8.08 -16.30
C GLU A 95 21.22 -9.61 -16.16
N GLY A 96 20.56 -10.36 -17.04
CA GLY A 96 20.64 -11.83 -17.10
C GLY A 96 19.90 -12.60 -16.00
N LYS A 97 19.19 -11.94 -15.07
CA LYS A 97 18.51 -12.61 -13.94
C LYS A 97 17.00 -12.37 -13.92
N TYR A 98 16.23 -13.43 -13.79
CA TYR A 98 14.79 -13.33 -13.55
C TYR A 98 14.52 -12.95 -12.09
N PHE A 99 13.63 -11.96 -11.88
CA PHE A 99 13.29 -11.44 -10.56
C PHE A 99 12.92 -12.55 -9.56
N TRP A 100 12.04 -13.47 -9.98
CA TRP A 100 11.52 -14.53 -9.10
C TRP A 100 12.57 -15.56 -8.72
N ASP A 101 13.55 -15.83 -9.58
CA ASP A 101 14.65 -16.74 -9.23
C ASP A 101 15.49 -16.15 -8.10
N GLU A 102 15.86 -14.88 -8.20
CA GLU A 102 16.65 -14.20 -7.16
C GLU A 102 15.85 -13.95 -5.89
N PHE A 103 14.56 -13.63 -6.03
CA PHE A 103 13.65 -13.50 -4.90
C PHE A 103 13.54 -14.84 -4.14
N ASN A 104 13.24 -15.93 -4.85
CA ASN A 104 13.05 -17.25 -4.27
C ASN A 104 14.33 -17.81 -3.66
N LYS A 105 15.52 -17.55 -4.23
CA LYS A 105 16.81 -17.89 -3.63
C LYS A 105 17.00 -17.25 -2.25
N LYS A 106 16.51 -16.01 -2.04
CA LYS A 106 16.75 -15.24 -0.82
C LYS A 106 15.65 -15.38 0.24
N HIS A 107 14.42 -15.62 -0.19
CA HIS A 107 13.24 -15.60 0.68
C HIS A 107 12.47 -16.94 0.67
N GLY A 108 12.98 -17.93 -0.07
CA GLY A 108 12.27 -19.17 -0.36
C GLY A 108 11.11 -18.94 -1.33
N ASN A 109 10.47 -20.04 -1.75
CA ASN A 109 9.24 -19.98 -2.55
C ASN A 109 8.13 -19.32 -1.70
N SER A 110 8.00 -18.00 -1.79
CA SER A 110 7.18 -17.15 -0.94
C SER A 110 6.59 -15.99 -1.74
N SER A 111 5.61 -15.32 -1.15
CA SER A 111 5.01 -14.12 -1.72
C SER A 111 5.49 -12.87 -0.98
N PHE A 112 5.41 -11.73 -1.64
CA PHE A 112 5.59 -10.44 -0.99
C PHE A 112 4.35 -9.58 -1.18
N MET A 113 4.06 -8.75 -0.17
CA MET A 113 3.05 -7.70 -0.27
C MET A 113 3.70 -6.33 -0.40
N PHE A 114 2.98 -5.40 -1.00
CA PHE A 114 3.35 -3.99 -1.04
C PHE A 114 2.27 -3.16 -0.38
N VAL A 115 2.66 -2.01 0.17
CA VAL A 115 1.73 -1.06 0.78
C VAL A 115 2.18 0.38 0.53
N GLY A 116 1.22 1.23 0.17
CA GLY A 116 1.42 2.66 0.00
C GLY A 116 1.30 3.42 1.31
N LYS A 117 1.75 4.66 1.31
CA LYS A 117 1.50 5.58 2.42
C LYS A 117 -0.02 5.82 2.54
N PRO A 118 -0.64 5.59 3.71
CA PRO A 118 -2.05 5.91 3.89
C PRO A 118 -2.29 7.43 3.79
N LEU A 119 -3.36 7.83 3.13
CA LEU A 119 -3.75 9.23 2.89
C LEU A 119 -5.01 9.55 3.70
N PHE A 120 -4.90 10.39 4.73
CA PHE A 120 -6.01 10.65 5.65
C PHE A 120 -6.80 11.90 5.27
N SER A 121 -8.12 11.87 5.54
CA SER A 121 -8.91 13.09 5.69
C SER A 121 -8.36 13.96 6.81
N LEU A 122 -8.69 15.25 6.80
CA LEU A 122 -8.24 16.20 7.81
C LEU A 122 -8.70 15.85 9.22
N ASP A 123 -9.90 15.29 9.34
CA ASP A 123 -10.47 14.79 10.60
C ASP A 123 -10.00 13.37 10.97
N LYS A 124 -9.20 12.74 10.10
CA LYS A 124 -8.66 11.37 10.24
C LYS A 124 -9.74 10.27 10.34
N SER A 125 -10.99 10.57 9.97
CA SER A 125 -12.09 9.59 9.99
C SER A 125 -12.11 8.68 8.76
N LYS A 126 -11.45 9.08 7.68
CA LYS A 126 -11.33 8.33 6.43
C LYS A 126 -9.88 8.25 5.99
N VAL A 127 -9.52 7.14 5.33
CA VAL A 127 -8.18 6.95 4.77
C VAL A 127 -8.24 6.22 3.44
N ILE A 128 -7.41 6.67 2.49
CA ILE A 128 -7.16 5.96 1.23
C ILE A 128 -5.82 5.26 1.35
N ILE A 129 -5.77 3.97 0.99
CA ILE A 129 -4.52 3.20 0.98
C ILE A 129 -4.48 2.26 -0.23
N SER A 130 -3.31 2.20 -0.87
CA SER A 130 -2.99 1.20 -1.89
C SER A 130 -2.24 0.04 -1.25
N TYR A 131 -2.60 -1.19 -1.58
CA TYR A 131 -1.90 -2.38 -1.11
C TYR A 131 -2.14 -3.56 -2.05
N GLY A 132 -1.30 -4.57 -1.98
CA GLY A 132 -1.44 -5.74 -2.82
C GLY A 132 -0.36 -6.77 -2.56
N HIS A 133 -0.27 -7.77 -3.42
CA HIS A 133 0.76 -8.79 -3.34
C HIS A 133 1.14 -9.31 -4.71
N TYR A 134 2.32 -9.93 -4.75
CA TYR A 134 2.74 -10.80 -5.83
C TYR A 134 3.18 -12.15 -5.28
N CYS A 135 2.87 -13.20 -6.04
CA CYS A 135 3.01 -14.62 -5.69
C CYS A 135 3.67 -15.45 -6.81
N GLY A 136 4.20 -14.79 -7.85
CA GLY A 136 4.83 -15.41 -9.01
C GLY A 136 4.80 -14.47 -10.22
N SER A 137 5.40 -14.90 -11.34
CA SER A 137 5.56 -14.05 -12.54
C SER A 137 4.24 -13.54 -13.13
N LEU A 138 3.16 -14.33 -13.02
CA LEU A 138 1.81 -14.04 -13.50
C LEU A 138 0.79 -14.15 -12.36
N CYS A 139 1.24 -13.84 -11.14
CA CYS A 139 0.43 -13.99 -9.94
C CYS A 139 0.62 -12.72 -9.12
N GLY A 140 -0.39 -11.86 -9.16
CA GLY A 140 -0.42 -10.68 -8.33
C GLY A 140 -1.73 -9.95 -8.45
N ASN A 141 -2.09 -9.24 -7.38
CA ASN A 141 -3.18 -8.29 -7.41
C ASN A 141 -2.89 -7.12 -6.48
N GLY A 142 -3.56 -6.01 -6.74
CA GLY A 142 -3.49 -4.84 -5.88
C GLY A 142 -4.76 -4.04 -5.96
N GLU A 143 -5.06 -3.32 -4.89
CA GLU A 143 -6.24 -2.52 -4.74
C GLU A 143 -5.89 -1.19 -4.09
N ARG A 144 -6.64 -0.16 -4.47
CA ARG A 144 -6.71 1.10 -3.75
C ARG A 144 -8.08 1.15 -3.10
N ILE A 145 -8.11 1.31 -1.78
CA ILE A 145 -9.33 1.23 -1.00
C ILE A 145 -9.56 2.51 -0.20
N LEU A 146 -10.83 2.78 0.10
CA LEU A 146 -11.28 3.76 1.06
C LEU A 146 -11.70 3.01 2.34
N LEU A 147 -11.09 3.37 3.46
CA LEU A 147 -11.49 2.91 4.78
C LEU A 147 -12.13 4.06 5.56
N LYS A 148 -13.02 3.70 6.47
CA LYS A 148 -13.66 4.61 7.42
C LYS A 148 -13.47 4.09 8.84
N LYS A 149 -13.21 4.99 9.79
CA LYS A 149 -13.11 4.66 11.21
C LYS A 149 -14.50 4.73 11.84
N ILE A 150 -15.00 3.58 12.30
CA ILE A 150 -16.31 3.45 12.97
C ILE A 150 -16.04 2.90 14.38
N ASN A 151 -16.43 3.66 15.40
CA ASN A 151 -16.19 3.30 16.82
C ASN A 151 -14.72 2.95 17.12
N GLY A 152 -13.78 3.67 16.51
CA GLY A 152 -12.34 3.44 16.70
C GLY A 152 -11.76 2.32 15.82
N ILE A 153 -12.56 1.61 15.04
CA ILE A 153 -12.12 0.47 14.22
C ILE A 153 -12.17 0.85 12.74
N TRP A 154 -11.10 0.55 12.00
CA TRP A 154 -11.08 0.71 10.54
C TRP A 154 -11.96 -0.35 9.87
N THR A 155 -12.84 0.10 8.98
CA THR A 155 -13.73 -0.74 8.19
C THR A 155 -13.57 -0.38 6.72
N LEU A 156 -13.59 -1.40 5.84
CA LEU A 156 -13.64 -1.19 4.39
C LEU A 156 -14.95 -0.52 3.99
N GLU A 157 -14.86 0.69 3.44
CA GLU A 157 -16.01 1.41 2.90
C GLU A 157 -16.18 1.09 1.40
N ARG A 158 -15.07 1.12 0.63
CA ARG A 158 -15.11 0.94 -0.82
C ARG A 158 -13.77 0.54 -1.43
N ILE A 159 -13.79 -0.23 -2.50
CA ILE A 159 -12.65 -0.41 -3.43
C ILE A 159 -12.73 0.67 -4.51
N LEU A 160 -11.66 1.47 -4.66
CA LEU A 160 -11.58 2.60 -5.59
C LEU A 160 -11.05 2.19 -6.96
N SER A 161 -10.06 1.30 -6.97
CA SER A 161 -9.43 0.74 -8.18
C SER A 161 -8.66 -0.52 -7.82
N GLY A 162 -8.30 -1.32 -8.83
CA GLY A 162 -7.41 -2.45 -8.62
C GLY A 162 -6.79 -2.95 -9.92
N PHE A 163 -5.87 -3.89 -9.79
CA PHE A 163 -5.26 -4.62 -10.90
C PHE A 163 -5.13 -6.11 -10.57
N ILE A 164 -5.10 -6.92 -11.62
CA ILE A 164 -4.73 -8.33 -11.58
C ILE A 164 -3.62 -8.50 -12.62
N SER A 165 -2.55 -9.20 -12.25
CA SER A 165 -1.42 -9.53 -13.12
C SER A 165 -1.50 -10.95 -13.65
#